data_AF-A0A7V8J111-F1
#
_entry.id   AF-A0A7V8J111-F1
#
_cell.length_a   1.000
_cell.length_b   1.000
_cell.length_c   1.000
_cell.angle_alpha   90.00
_cell.angle_beta   90.00
_cell.angle_gamma   90.00
#
_symmetry.space_group_name_H-M   'P 1'
#
loop_
_entity.id
_entity.type
_entity.pdbx_description
1 polymer ?
#
loop_
_entity_poly.entity_id
_entity_poly.type
_entity_poly.pdbx_seq_one_letter_code
_entity_poly.pdbx_strand_id
1 'polypeptide(L)'
;MIMTIFAGIASFERSLIVDRTRAGREAAQRKGIKFGPKPRLSKEQIEHAEMLVVAGKSVAQIAGLLGVHRATLYRALKSAGSQLN
;
A
#
# COMPACT_ATOMS: atom_id res chain seq x y z
N MET A 1 -23.53 -27.39 -26.90
CA MET A 1 -22.19 -27.85 -27.32
C MET A 1 -21.28 -26.72 -27.80
N ILE A 2 -21.67 -25.91 -28.79
CA ILE A 2 -20.78 -24.88 -29.35
C ILE A 2 -20.35 -23.80 -28.33
N MET A 3 -21.27 -23.33 -27.48
CA MET A 3 -20.96 -22.35 -26.43
C MET A 3 -19.98 -22.91 -25.38
N THR A 4 -20.02 -24.21 -25.11
CA THR A 4 -19.12 -24.87 -24.17
C THR A 4 -17.67 -24.85 -24.67
N ILE A 5 -17.49 -25.05 -25.99
CA ILE A 5 -16.17 -25.01 -26.61
C ILE A 5 -15.61 -23.58 -26.54
N PHE A 6 -16.40 -22.57 -26.89
CA PHE A 6 -15.97 -21.17 -26.79
C PHE A 6 -15.68 -20.74 -25.36
N ALA A 7 -16.49 -21.16 -24.39
CA ALA A 7 -16.23 -20.92 -22.97
C ALA A 7 -14.91 -21.58 -22.50
N GLY A 8 -14.62 -22.79 -23.00
CA GLY A 8 -13.35 -23.48 -22.75
C GLY A 8 -12.15 -22.71 -23.29
N ILE A 9 -12.23 -22.24 -24.54
CA ILE A 9 -11.17 -21.45 -25.19
C ILE A 9 -10.95 -20.12 -24.45
N ALA A 10 -12.02 -19.39 -24.14
CA ALA A 10 -11.92 -18.12 -23.41
C ALA A 10 -11.27 -18.30 -22.01
N SER A 11 -11.59 -19.40 -21.33
CA SER A 11 -11.00 -19.72 -20.03
C SER A 11 -9.51 -20.09 -20.13
N PHE A 12 -9.13 -20.79 -21.20
CA PHE A 12 -7.74 -21.12 -21.50
C PHE A 12 -6.91 -19.86 -21.79
N GLU A 13 -7.39 -18.98 -22.67
CA GLU A 13 -6.72 -17.72 -22.98
C GLU A 13 -6.56 -16.83 -21.74
N ARG A 14 -7.60 -16.74 -20.90
CA ARG A 14 -7.52 -16.01 -19.63
C ARG A 14 -6.44 -16.58 -18.71
N SER A 15 -6.33 -17.90 -18.61
CA SER A 15 -5.30 -18.56 -17.81
C SER A 15 -3.89 -18.19 -18.30
N LEU A 16 -3.65 -18.22 -19.61
CA LEU A 16 -2.37 -17.80 -20.20
C LEU A 16 -2.01 -16.33 -19.92
N ILE A 17 -3.00 -15.43 -19.93
CA ILE A 17 -2.80 -14.01 -19.58
C ILE A 17 -2.40 -13.87 -18.11
N VAL A 18 -3.06 -14.61 -17.21
CA VAL A 18 -2.77 -14.61 -15.78
C VAL A 18 -1.35 -15.12 -15.52
N ASP A 19 -0.95 -16.22 -16.16
CA ASP A 19 0.38 -16.81 -16.00
C ASP A 19 1.48 -15.85 -16.45
N ARG A 20 1.31 -15.21 -17.62
CA ARG A 20 2.25 -14.21 -18.12
C ARG A 20 2.35 -13.00 -17.19
N THR A 21 1.20 -12.52 -16.68
CA THR A 21 1.16 -11.39 -15.74
C THR A 21 1.84 -11.75 -14.42
N ARG A 22 1.65 -12.98 -13.94
CA ARG A 22 2.31 -13.49 -12.74
C ARG A 22 3.83 -13.55 -12.93
N ALA A 23 4.32 -14.14 -14.02
CA ALA A 23 5.74 -14.19 -14.34
C ALA A 23 6.36 -12.78 -14.40
N GLY A 24 5.67 -11.82 -15.02
CA GLY A 24 6.10 -10.42 -15.06
C GLY A 24 6.13 -9.76 -13.68
N ARG A 25 5.11 -9.98 -12.84
CA ARG A 25 5.09 -9.48 -11.46
C ARG A 25 6.23 -10.04 -10.63
N GLU A 26 6.51 -11.34 -10.72
CA GLU A 26 7.62 -11.98 -10.01
C GLU A 26 8.97 -11.41 -10.47
N ALA A 27 9.16 -11.19 -11.76
CA ALA A 27 10.37 -10.56 -12.29
C ALA A 27 10.54 -9.12 -11.77
N ALA A 28 9.45 -8.34 -11.69
CA ALA A 28 9.47 -7.00 -11.14
C ALA A 28 9.75 -6.98 -9.61
N GLN A 29 9.21 -7.94 -8.86
CA GLN A 29 9.51 -8.10 -7.43
C GLN A 29 11.00 -8.44 -7.22
N ARG A 30 11.59 -9.31 -8.04
CA ARG A 30 13.03 -9.62 -7.99
C ARG A 30 13.91 -8.40 -8.28
N LYS A 31 13.42 -7.47 -9.10
CA LYS A 31 14.06 -6.16 -9.35
C LYS A 31 13.86 -5.15 -8.21
N GLY A 32 13.17 -5.51 -7.14
CA GLY A 32 12.89 -4.64 -6.00
C GLY A 32 11.80 -3.60 -6.24
N ILE A 33 10.98 -3.76 -7.28
CA ILE A 33 9.87 -2.83 -7.54
C ILE A 33 8.82 -3.00 -6.44
N LYS A 34 8.60 -1.93 -5.67
CA LYS A 34 7.58 -1.90 -4.62
C LYS A 34 6.20 -1.71 -5.25
N PHE A 35 5.34 -2.71 -5.08
CA PHE A 35 3.95 -2.67 -5.51
C PHE A 35 3.04 -2.01 -4.47
N GLY A 36 1.84 -1.64 -4.90
CA GLY A 36 0.82 -1.04 -4.05
C GLY A 36 0.86 0.49 -4.02
N PRO A 37 -0.06 1.12 -3.26
CA PRO A 37 -0.12 2.57 -3.15
C PRO A 37 1.13 3.13 -2.48
N LYS A 38 1.61 4.27 -2.97
CA LYS A 38 2.70 5.00 -2.31
C LYS A 38 2.25 5.51 -0.94
N PRO A 39 3.12 5.48 0.09
CA PRO A 39 2.83 6.11 1.37
C PRO A 39 2.47 7.59 1.17
N ARG A 40 1.46 8.07 1.90
CA ARG A 40 1.05 9.49 1.87
C ARG A 40 1.97 10.43 2.66
N LEU A 41 2.75 9.87 3.57
CA LEU A 41 3.70 10.61 4.41
C LEU A 41 5.12 10.17 4.05
N SER A 42 6.05 11.13 3.98
CA SER A 42 7.48 10.85 3.89
C SER A 42 8.02 10.35 5.25
N LYS A 43 9.24 9.78 5.25
CA LYS A 43 9.89 9.36 6.50
C LYS A 43 10.10 10.54 7.45
N GLU A 44 10.59 11.67 6.92
CA GLU A 44 10.80 12.91 7.67
C GLU A 44 9.50 13.43 8.29
N GLN A 45 8.37 13.34 7.57
CA GLN A 45 7.06 13.74 8.11
C GLN A 45 6.59 12.83 9.24
N ILE A 46 6.94 11.54 9.20
CA ILE A 46 6.62 10.59 10.27
C ILE A 46 7.50 10.88 11.49
N GLU A 47 8.80 11.09 11.31
CA GLU A 47 9.72 11.48 12.40
C GLU A 47 9.29 12.79 13.05
N HIS A 48 8.92 13.79 12.24
CA HIS A 48 8.38 15.05 12.75
C HIS A 48 7.07 14.85 13.52
N ALA A 49 6.18 13.99 13.02
CA ALA A 49 4.95 13.66 13.74
C ALA A 49 5.23 12.99 15.09
N GLU A 50 6.21 12.08 15.16
CA GLU A 50 6.62 11.41 16.41
C GLU A 50 7.15 12.42 17.43
N MET A 51 8.00 13.37 17.01
CA MET A 51 8.48 14.44 17.88
C MET A 51 7.33 15.29 18.43
N LEU A 52 6.33 15.62 17.60
CA LEU A 52 5.17 16.42 18.02
C LEU A 52 4.26 15.65 18.98
N VAL A 53 4.14 14.33 18.82
CA VAL A 53 3.43 13.44 19.74
C VAL A 53 4.14 13.43 21.10
N VAL A 54 5.47 13.26 21.12
CA VAL A 54 6.27 13.29 22.37
C VAL A 54 6.18 14.66 23.06
N ALA A 55 6.11 15.74 22.28
CA ALA A 55 5.86 17.09 22.78
C ALA A 55 4.42 17.33 23.30
N GLY A 56 3.56 16.30 23.31
CA GLY A 56 2.22 16.34 23.89
C GLY A 56 1.14 16.97 23.00
N LYS A 57 1.40 17.19 21.71
CA LYS A 57 0.34 17.68 20.80
C LYS A 57 -0.64 16.55 20.46
N SER A 58 -1.91 16.92 20.28
CA SER A 58 -2.93 15.93 19.91
C SER A 58 -2.73 15.43 18.47
N VAL A 59 -3.01 14.14 18.26
CA VAL A 59 -2.94 13.50 16.93
C VAL A 59 -3.83 14.21 15.90
N ALA A 60 -4.96 14.78 16.33
CA ALA A 60 -5.85 15.55 15.46
C ALA A 60 -5.20 16.84 14.93
N GLN A 61 -4.49 17.57 15.78
CA GLN A 61 -3.75 18.78 15.39
C GLN A 61 -2.58 18.45 14.45
N ILE A 62 -1.85 17.39 14.75
CA ILE A 62 -0.72 16.93 13.91
C ILE A 62 -1.22 16.48 12.53
N ALA A 63 -2.33 15.74 12.48
CA ALA A 63 -2.95 15.31 11.23
C ALA A 63 -3.40 16.51 10.38
N GLY A 64 -3.98 17.53 11.01
CA GLY A 64 -4.32 18.79 10.35
C GLY A 64 -3.10 19.53 9.79
N LEU A 65 -2.01 19.61 10.56
CA LEU A 65 -0.76 20.22 10.13
C LEU A 65 -0.15 19.51 8.91
N LEU A 66 -0.21 18.19 8.89
CA LEU A 66 0.34 17.36 7.81
C LEU A 66 -0.64 17.16 6.64
N GLY A 67 -1.84 17.74 6.69
CA GLY A 67 -2.84 17.63 5.62
C GLY A 67 -3.35 16.19 5.40
N VAL A 68 -3.27 15.32 6.41
CA VAL A 68 -3.71 13.92 6.31
C VAL A 68 -4.84 13.63 7.27
N HIS A 69 -5.67 12.65 6.94
CA HIS A 69 -6.67 12.17 7.88
C HIS A 69 -6.00 11.48 9.08
N ARG A 70 -6.56 11.64 10.29
CA ARG A 70 -6.09 10.99 11.54
C ARG A 70 -5.78 9.50 11.38
N ALA A 71 -6.61 8.76 10.65
CA ALA A 71 -6.41 7.32 10.40
C ALA A 71 -5.14 7.02 9.57
N THR A 72 -4.75 7.93 8.68
CA THR A 72 -3.49 7.81 7.92
C THR A 72 -2.29 8.03 8.83
N LEU A 73 -2.38 9.01 9.74
CA LEU A 73 -1.34 9.29 10.72
C LEU A 73 -1.16 8.11 11.70
N TYR A 74 -2.24 7.57 12.27
CA TYR A 74 -2.16 6.36 13.10
C TYR A 74 -1.55 5.17 12.38
N ARG A 75 -1.94 4.92 11.11
CA ARG A 75 -1.37 3.82 10.32
C ARG A 75 0.12 4.02 10.07
N ALA A 76 0.54 5.26 9.82
CA ALA A 76 1.95 5.59 9.60
C ALA A 76 2.78 5.40 10.88
N LEU A 77 2.32 5.90 12.02
CA LEU A 77 3.00 5.77 13.32
C LEU A 77 3.07 4.31 13.78
N LYS A 78 1.99 3.53 13.59
CA LYS A 78 1.99 2.07 13.85
C LYS A 78 2.99 1.33 12.96
N SER A 79 3.06 1.70 11.67
CA SER A 79 4.01 1.09 10.73
C SER A 79 5.47 1.47 11.01
N ALA A 80 5.71 2.59 11.67
CA ALA A 80 7.04 3.06 12.07
C ALA A 80 7.52 2.41 13.39
N GLY A 81 6.67 1.66 14.09
CA GLY A 81 7.00 1.05 15.38
C GLY A 81 6.88 2.01 16.56
N SER A 82 6.27 3.19 16.36
CA SER A 82 5.97 4.12 17.44
C SER A 82 4.99 3.47 18.41
N GLN A 83 5.43 3.29 19.66
CA GLN A 83 4.66 2.71 20.76
C GLN A 83 3.58 3.70 21.24
N LEU A 84 2.58 3.93 20.41
CA LEU A 84 1.33 4.56 20.82
C LEU A 84 0.46 3.49 21.47
N ASN A 85 0.47 3.47 22.81
CA ASN A 85 -0.61 2.87 23.60
C ASN A 85 -1.91 3.65 23.36
#